data_AF-A0A1G7NZ50-F1
#
_entry.id   AF-A0A1G7NZ50-F1
#
_cell.length_a   1.000
_cell.length_b   1.000
_cell.length_c   1.000
_cell.angle_alpha   90.00
_cell.angle_beta   90.00
_cell.angle_gamma   90.00
#
_symmetry.space_group_name_H-M   'P 1'
#
loop_
_entity.id
_entity.type
_entity.pdbx_description
1 polymer ?
#
loop_
_entity_poly.entity_id
_entity_poly.type
_entity_poly.pdbx_seq_one_letter_code
_entity_poly.pdbx_strand_id
1 'polypeptide(L)'
;MEKIFEICATLADIFLGITLIIAIIKLKFFTKNERWYIYYAFFVFCIEIIMFFKIKQTHTHLYPIYIAGEFFLLSGTFLKKLSFSRYYFIPIILLSLVFLTASQIFPYYENDYSKAISNLIIICLIAYSLIQEIRHSTKSQFLFLDGMLFLYYTVSIFIFMLQHQVLRFDHESFFIIWAINNILLVILYLTFLYTFLKLKK
;
A
#
# COMPACT_ATOMS: atom_id res chain seq x y z
N MET A 1 -0.85 22.06 -12.54
CA MET A 1 -0.53 20.95 -11.60
C MET A 1 -1.18 19.63 -11.98
N GLU A 2 -2.40 19.64 -12.54
CA GLU A 2 -3.11 18.45 -13.04
C GLU A 2 -2.28 17.56 -13.99
N LYS A 3 -1.65 18.12 -15.02
CA LYS A 3 -0.76 17.35 -15.92
C LYS A 3 0.40 16.64 -15.19
N ILE A 4 0.94 17.26 -14.14
CA ILE A 4 2.02 16.66 -13.34
C ILE A 4 1.47 15.47 -12.56
N PHE A 5 0.29 15.62 -11.96
CA PHE A 5 -0.41 14.51 -11.31
C PHE A 5 -0.64 13.34 -12.26
N GLU A 6 -1.16 13.57 -13.47
CA GLU A 6 -1.40 12.52 -14.48
C GLU A 6 -0.12 11.80 -14.90
N ILE A 7 0.95 12.56 -15.17
CA ILE A 7 2.26 12.01 -15.52
C ILE A 7 2.79 11.13 -14.38
N CYS A 8 2.74 11.62 -13.14
CA CYS A 8 3.22 10.88 -11.98
C CYS A 8 2.40 9.60 -11.73
N ALA A 9 1.07 9.65 -11.86
CA ALA A 9 0.21 8.49 -11.74
C ALA A 9 0.55 7.43 -12.80
N THR A 10 0.65 7.85 -14.07
CA THR A 10 1.01 6.96 -15.19
C THR A 10 2.39 6.31 -14.98
N LEU A 11 3.38 7.09 -14.50
CA LEU A 11 4.70 6.56 -14.20
C LEU A 11 4.66 5.53 -13.07
N ALA A 12 3.85 5.76 -12.04
CA ALA A 12 3.69 4.81 -10.94
C ALA A 12 3.16 3.46 -11.46
N ASP A 13 2.12 3.49 -12.30
CA ASP A 13 1.54 2.28 -12.90
C ASP A 13 2.54 1.51 -13.76
N ILE A 14 3.33 2.23 -14.57
CA ILE A 14 4.39 1.63 -15.40
C ILE A 14 5.42 0.94 -14.49
N PHE A 15 5.90 1.60 -13.43
CA PHE A 15 6.88 1.00 -12.53
C PHE A 15 6.31 -0.19 -11.74
N LEU A 16 5.03 -0.14 -11.36
CA LEU A 16 4.35 -1.27 -10.74
C LEU A 16 4.28 -2.48 -11.68
N GLY A 17 3.91 -2.25 -12.94
CA GLY A 17 3.91 -3.30 -13.97
C GLY A 17 5.28 -3.92 -14.19
N ILE A 18 6.33 -3.09 -14.32
CA ILE A 18 7.72 -3.57 -14.46
C ILE A 18 8.15 -4.36 -13.22
N THR A 19 7.81 -3.88 -12.02
CA THR A 19 8.09 -4.55 -10.75
C THR A 19 7.50 -5.96 -10.74
N LEU A 20 6.26 -6.13 -11.21
CA LEU A 20 5.61 -7.43 -11.28
C LEU A 20 6.24 -8.39 -12.28
N ILE A 21 6.61 -7.90 -13.46
CA ILE A 21 7.32 -8.71 -14.45
C ILE A 21 8.61 -9.26 -13.84
N ILE A 22 9.39 -8.41 -13.16
CA ILE A 22 10.63 -8.82 -12.49
C ILE A 22 10.35 -9.76 -11.32
N ALA A 23 9.30 -9.53 -10.54
CA ALA A 23 8.89 -10.42 -9.46
C ALA A 23 8.59 -11.84 -9.97
N ILE A 24 7.91 -11.96 -11.11
CA ILE A 24 7.60 -13.24 -11.76
C ILE A 24 8.87 -13.93 -12.25
N ILE A 25 9.74 -13.20 -12.97
CA ILE A 25 11.03 -13.73 -13.47
C ILE A 25 11.89 -14.25 -12.31
N LYS A 26 11.88 -13.54 -11.18
CA LYS A 26 12.69 -13.84 -10.00
C LYS A 26 11.97 -14.61 -8.91
N LEU A 27 10.78 -15.15 -9.15
CA LEU A 27 9.92 -15.78 -8.13
C LEU A 27 10.64 -16.87 -7.31
N LYS A 28 11.59 -17.58 -7.92
CA LYS A 28 12.39 -18.63 -7.28
C LYS A 28 13.35 -18.11 -6.20
N PHE A 29 13.72 -16.83 -6.23
CA PHE A 29 14.65 -16.21 -5.28
C PHE A 29 13.97 -15.65 -4.02
N PHE A 30 12.63 -15.57 -4.00
CA PHE A 30 11.88 -15.11 -2.83
C PHE A 30 11.62 -16.25 -1.87
N THR A 31 11.92 -16.03 -0.59
CA THR A 31 11.47 -16.91 0.50
C THR A 31 9.94 -16.89 0.60
N LYS A 32 9.37 -17.89 1.30
CA LYS A 32 7.92 -18.01 1.48
C LYS A 32 7.27 -16.78 2.13
N ASN A 33 8.01 -16.07 3.00
CA ASN A 33 7.52 -14.87 3.67
C ASN A 33 7.63 -13.64 2.75
N GLU A 34 8.73 -13.51 2.00
CA GLU A 34 8.94 -12.36 1.08
C GLU A 34 7.98 -12.36 -0.11
N ARG A 35 7.39 -13.51 -0.47
CA ARG A 35 6.35 -13.57 -1.52
C ARG A 35 5.13 -12.71 -1.20
N TRP A 36 4.93 -12.30 0.06
CA TRP A 36 3.85 -11.39 0.43
C TRP A 36 3.99 -10.00 -0.19
N TYR A 37 5.22 -9.51 -0.42
CA TYR A 37 5.47 -8.29 -1.17
C TYR A 37 5.00 -8.41 -2.63
N ILE A 38 5.12 -9.61 -3.23
CA ILE A 38 4.63 -9.87 -4.59
C ILE A 38 3.10 -9.89 -4.60
N TYR A 39 2.47 -10.55 -3.62
CA TYR A 39 1.00 -10.58 -3.51
C TYR A 39 0.43 -9.18 -3.32
N TYR A 40 1.09 -8.34 -2.51
CA TYR A 40 0.76 -6.93 -2.36
C TYR A 40 0.86 -6.18 -3.69
N ALA A 41 2.00 -6.23 -4.37
CA ALA A 41 2.18 -5.54 -5.65
C ALA A 41 1.17 -6.02 -6.71
N PHE A 42 0.88 -7.33 -6.75
CA PHE A 42 -0.06 -7.93 -7.69
C PHE A 42 -1.48 -7.47 -7.41
N PHE A 43 -1.88 -7.44 -6.14
CA PHE A 43 -3.18 -6.94 -5.72
C PHE A 43 -3.39 -5.48 -6.14
N VAL A 44 -2.41 -4.61 -5.85
CA VAL A 44 -2.51 -3.18 -6.22
C VAL A 44 -2.61 -3.04 -7.75
N PHE A 45 -1.81 -3.78 -8.51
CA PHE A 45 -1.87 -3.74 -9.97
C PHE A 45 -3.22 -4.21 -10.54
N CYS A 46 -3.82 -5.24 -9.95
CA CYS A 46 -5.17 -5.66 -10.34
C CYS A 46 -6.21 -4.55 -10.08
N ILE A 47 -6.10 -3.84 -8.95
CA ILE A 47 -6.97 -2.70 -8.64
C ILE A 47 -6.80 -1.59 -9.68
N GLU A 48 -5.55 -1.21 -10.02
CA GLU A 48 -5.26 -0.18 -11.03
C GLU A 48 -5.80 -0.56 -12.42
N ILE A 49 -5.60 -1.80 -12.85
CA ILE A 49 -6.16 -2.30 -14.13
C ILE A 49 -7.69 -2.19 -14.13
N ILE A 50 -8.35 -2.59 -13.05
CA ILE A 50 -9.82 -2.51 -12.97
C ILE A 50 -10.26 -1.05 -13.04
N MET A 51 -9.55 -0.12 -12.39
CA MET A 51 -9.84 1.31 -12.47
C MET A 51 -9.65 1.85 -13.89
N PHE A 52 -8.59 1.42 -14.59
CA PHE A 52 -8.33 1.82 -15.97
C PHE A 52 -9.44 1.38 -16.93
N PHE A 53 -9.92 0.13 -16.82
CA PHE A 53 -10.95 -0.41 -17.71
C PHE A 53 -12.38 0.03 -17.34
N LYS A 54 -12.67 0.35 -16.07
CA LYS A 54 -14.01 0.73 -15.62
C LYS A 54 -14.18 2.25 -15.53
N ILE A 55 -14.38 2.87 -16.68
CA ILE A 55 -14.79 4.28 -16.78
C ILE A 55 -16.28 4.39 -16.38
N LYS A 56 -16.53 5.03 -15.22
CA LYS A 56 -17.79 5.69 -14.75
C LYS A 56 -18.79 5.01 -13.80
N GLN A 57 -18.80 3.69 -13.52
CA GLN A 57 -19.91 3.11 -12.71
C GLN A 57 -19.57 2.25 -11.48
N THR A 58 -18.29 2.08 -11.11
CA THR A 58 -17.93 1.11 -10.04
C THR A 58 -16.92 1.61 -9.00
N HIS A 59 -16.70 2.92 -8.89
CA HIS A 59 -15.73 3.45 -7.91
C HIS A 59 -16.15 3.15 -6.46
N THR A 60 -17.45 3.14 -6.16
CA THR A 60 -17.98 3.00 -4.80
C THR A 60 -17.67 1.64 -4.16
N HIS A 61 -17.66 0.55 -4.93
CA HIS A 61 -17.40 -0.80 -4.41
C HIS A 61 -15.92 -1.18 -4.41
N LEU A 62 -15.11 -0.55 -5.28
CA LEU A 62 -13.70 -0.87 -5.41
C LEU A 62 -12.88 -0.33 -4.22
N TYR A 63 -13.26 0.84 -3.69
CA TYR A 63 -12.51 1.50 -2.64
C TYR A 63 -12.48 0.70 -1.32
N PRO A 64 -13.59 0.15 -0.79
CA PRO A 64 -13.55 -0.78 0.35
C PRO A 64 -12.70 -2.03 0.09
N ILE A 65 -12.75 -2.59 -1.13
CA ILE A 65 -11.93 -3.76 -1.51
C ILE A 65 -10.44 -3.41 -1.46
N TYR A 66 -10.08 -2.26 -2.01
CA TYR A 66 -8.72 -1.74 -2.00
C TYR A 66 -8.21 -1.57 -0.55
N ILE A 67 -8.97 -0.92 0.32
CA ILE A 67 -8.60 -0.72 1.74
C ILE A 67 -8.42 -2.08 2.44
N ALA A 68 -9.40 -2.96 2.33
CA ALA A 68 -9.39 -4.25 3.02
C ALA A 68 -8.23 -5.15 2.55
N GLY A 69 -8.00 -5.23 1.24
CA GLY A 69 -6.96 -6.06 0.65
C GLY A 69 -5.55 -5.51 0.91
N GLU A 70 -5.35 -4.20 0.77
CA GLU A 70 -4.09 -3.54 1.13
C GLU A 70 -3.75 -3.80 2.60
N PHE A 71 -4.71 -3.55 3.49
CA PHE A 71 -4.55 -3.77 4.92
C PHE A 71 -4.17 -5.22 5.24
N PHE A 72 -4.88 -6.19 4.65
CA PHE A 72 -4.63 -7.60 4.88
C PHE A 72 -3.23 -8.02 4.40
N LEU A 73 -2.84 -7.60 3.19
CA LEU A 73 -1.57 -8.02 2.58
C LEU A 73 -0.37 -7.39 3.27
N LEU A 74 -0.41 -6.09 3.58
CA LEU A 74 0.69 -5.43 4.26
C LEU A 74 0.81 -5.88 5.71
N SER A 75 -0.30 -5.88 6.46
CA SER A 75 -0.26 -6.35 7.85
C SER A 75 0.16 -7.82 7.92
N GLY A 76 -0.30 -8.66 6.99
CA GLY A 76 0.15 -10.05 6.86
C GLY A 76 1.64 -10.20 6.54
N THR A 77 2.20 -9.32 5.71
CA THR A 77 3.64 -9.27 5.40
C THR A 77 4.44 -9.03 6.68
N PHE A 78 4.09 -7.99 7.44
CA PHE A 78 4.83 -7.62 8.65
C PHE A 78 4.62 -8.60 9.80
N LEU A 79 3.44 -9.20 9.95
CA LEU A 79 3.24 -10.29 10.91
C LEU A 79 4.15 -11.49 10.64
N LYS A 80 4.27 -11.90 9.36
CA LYS A 80 5.17 -13.01 8.99
C LYS A 80 6.62 -12.64 9.17
N LYS A 81 6.98 -11.40 8.86
CA LYS A 81 8.35 -10.89 9.02
C LYS A 81 8.76 -10.88 10.50
N LEU A 82 7.84 -10.49 11.39
CA LEU A 82 8.01 -10.49 12.84
C LEU A 82 7.92 -11.89 13.49
N SER A 83 7.68 -12.95 12.71
CA SER A 83 7.48 -14.32 13.20
C SER A 83 6.37 -14.46 14.24
N PHE A 84 5.34 -13.62 14.18
CA PHE A 84 4.20 -13.70 15.11
C PHE A 84 3.41 -15.00 14.91
N SER A 85 2.73 -15.43 15.98
CA SER A 85 1.91 -16.64 15.94
C SER A 85 0.76 -16.48 14.94
N ARG A 86 0.27 -17.60 14.39
CA ARG A 86 -0.84 -17.59 13.42
C ARG A 86 -2.12 -16.97 13.99
N TYR A 87 -2.27 -16.92 15.31
CA TYR A 87 -3.42 -16.31 15.97
C TYR A 87 -3.52 -14.80 15.72
N TYR A 88 -2.41 -14.10 15.48
CA TYR A 88 -2.43 -12.68 15.13
C TYR A 88 -3.03 -12.40 13.74
N PHE A 89 -3.16 -13.41 12.87
CA PHE A 89 -3.90 -13.25 11.62
C PHE A 89 -5.42 -13.13 11.82
N ILE A 90 -5.97 -13.68 12.91
CA ILE A 90 -7.41 -13.63 13.20
C ILE A 90 -7.93 -12.19 13.29
N PRO A 91 -7.35 -11.31 14.14
CA PRO A 91 -7.81 -9.92 14.23
C PRO A 91 -7.61 -9.15 12.92
N ILE A 92 -6.55 -9.44 12.13
CA ILE A 92 -6.33 -8.79 10.83
C ILE A 92 -7.43 -9.18 9.83
N ILE A 93 -7.77 -10.47 9.76
CA ILE A 93 -8.83 -10.94 8.87
C ILE A 93 -10.17 -10.30 9.28
N LEU A 94 -10.46 -10.29 10.58
CA LEU A 94 -11.71 -9.74 11.10
C LEU A 94 -11.79 -8.23 10.80
N LEU A 95 -10.72 -7.47 11.04
CA LEU A 95 -10.68 -6.04 10.76
C LEU A 95 -10.75 -5.73 9.24
N SER A 96 -10.10 -6.55 8.41
CA SER A 96 -10.20 -6.45 6.94
C SER A 96 -11.64 -6.66 6.46
N LEU A 97 -12.37 -7.63 7.02
CA LEU A 97 -13.79 -7.85 6.74
C LEU A 97 -14.66 -6.67 7.19
N VAL A 98 -14.35 -6.06 8.34
CA VAL A 98 -15.02 -4.84 8.79
C VAL A 98 -14.79 -3.72 7.79
N PHE A 99 -13.55 -3.45 7.36
CA PHE A 99 -13.26 -2.41 6.37
C PHE A 99 -13.95 -2.64 5.03
N LEU A 100 -14.14 -3.90 4.64
CA LEU A 100 -14.84 -4.26 3.41
C LEU A 100 -16.36 -4.00 3.47
N THR A 101 -16.97 -4.19 4.64
CA THR A 101 -18.44 -4.24 4.79
C THR A 101 -19.04 -3.05 5.53
N ALA A 102 -18.24 -2.28 6.28
CA ALA A 102 -18.74 -1.21 7.15
C ALA A 102 -19.60 -0.17 6.42
N SER A 103 -19.19 0.30 5.24
CA SER A 103 -19.98 1.26 4.44
C SER A 103 -21.27 0.69 3.84
N GLN A 104 -21.42 -0.63 3.78
CA GLN A 104 -22.64 -1.29 3.31
C GLN A 104 -23.65 -1.47 4.45
N ILE A 105 -23.16 -1.61 5.69
CA ILE A 105 -23.98 -1.87 6.88
C ILE A 105 -24.37 -0.56 7.57
N PHE A 106 -23.47 0.42 7.61
CA PHE A 106 -23.66 1.69 8.31
C PHE A 106 -23.76 2.85 7.31
N PRO A 107 -24.95 3.48 7.14
CA PRO A 107 -25.19 4.47 6.09
C PRO A 107 -24.42 5.78 6.29
N TYR A 108 -23.95 6.08 7.51
CA TYR A 108 -23.14 7.27 7.82
C TYR A 108 -21.63 6.97 7.87
N TYR A 109 -21.22 5.77 7.47
CA TYR A 109 -19.83 5.36 7.55
C TYR A 109 -19.07 5.73 6.28
N GLU A 110 -18.09 6.62 6.41
CA GLU A 110 -17.21 7.01 5.32
C GLU A 110 -15.97 6.12 5.28
N ASN A 111 -15.68 5.53 4.12
CA ASN A 111 -14.54 4.62 3.95
C ASN A 111 -13.17 5.30 4.18
N ASP A 112 -13.13 6.64 4.17
CA ASP A 112 -11.92 7.40 4.49
C ASP A 112 -11.47 7.16 5.94
N TYR A 113 -12.40 6.91 6.87
CA TYR A 113 -12.07 6.48 8.24
C TYR A 113 -11.41 5.10 8.25
N SER A 114 -11.93 4.13 7.48
CA SER A 114 -11.29 2.81 7.32
C SER A 114 -9.86 2.98 6.81
N LYS A 115 -9.65 3.81 5.79
CA LYS A 115 -8.34 4.04 5.17
C LYS A 115 -7.35 4.67 6.16
N ALA A 116 -7.78 5.66 6.92
CA ALA A 116 -6.93 6.30 7.93
C ALA A 116 -6.53 5.31 9.05
N ILE A 117 -7.50 4.55 9.58
CA ILE A 117 -7.26 3.55 10.62
C ILE A 117 -6.36 2.41 10.10
N SER A 118 -6.62 1.91 8.89
CA SER A 118 -5.79 0.86 8.28
C SER A 118 -4.35 1.31 8.10
N ASN A 119 -4.15 2.52 7.58
CA ASN A 119 -2.81 3.09 7.41
C ASN A 119 -2.09 3.25 8.75
N LEU A 120 -2.78 3.70 9.80
CA LEU A 120 -2.19 3.84 11.14
C LEU A 120 -1.66 2.50 11.66
N ILE A 121 -2.47 1.44 11.57
CA ILE A 121 -2.07 0.10 12.00
C ILE A 121 -0.88 -0.42 11.18
N ILE A 122 -0.92 -0.23 9.85
CA ILE A 122 0.17 -0.61 8.95
C ILE A 122 1.47 0.11 9.34
N ILE A 123 1.42 1.42 9.58
CA ILE A 123 2.57 2.23 10.02
C ILE A 123 3.14 1.68 11.33
N CYS A 124 2.29 1.37 12.32
CA CYS A 124 2.74 0.79 13.58
C CYS A 124 3.43 -0.57 13.40
N LEU A 125 2.90 -1.44 12.53
CA LEU A 125 3.51 -2.74 12.23
C LEU A 125 4.86 -2.60 11.51
N ILE A 126 4.94 -1.70 10.52
CA ILE A 126 6.20 -1.41 9.82
C ILE A 126 7.23 -0.85 10.80
N ALA A 127 6.86 0.15 11.60
CA ALA A 127 7.74 0.78 12.58
C ALA A 127 8.29 -0.25 13.58
N TYR A 128 7.43 -1.11 14.11
CA TYR A 128 7.85 -2.17 15.02
C TYR A 128 8.80 -3.17 14.35
N SER A 129 8.54 -3.56 13.09
CA SER A 129 9.45 -4.40 12.30
C SER A 129 10.82 -3.74 12.11
N LEU A 130 10.86 -2.45 11.73
CA LEU A 130 12.10 -1.71 11.55
C LEU A 130 12.90 -1.60 12.86
N ILE A 131 12.24 -1.30 13.97
CA ILE A 131 12.87 -1.25 15.30
C ILE A 131 13.48 -2.61 15.66
N GLN A 132 12.78 -3.71 15.40
CA GLN A 132 13.31 -5.04 15.67
C GLN A 132 14.53 -5.37 14.79
N GLU A 133 14.53 -4.98 13.52
CA GLU A 133 15.69 -5.18 12.64
C GLU A 133 16.91 -4.37 13.11
N ILE A 134 16.70 -3.14 13.57
CA ILE A 134 17.77 -2.31 14.17
C ILE A 134 18.30 -2.98 15.45
N ARG A 135 17.41 -3.41 16.35
CA ARG A 135 17.78 -4.02 17.63
C ARG A 135 18.58 -5.31 17.47
N HIS A 136 18.19 -6.15 16.50
CA HIS A 136 18.83 -7.43 16.26
C HIS A 136 19.95 -7.37 15.21
N SER A 137 20.27 -6.18 14.68
CA SER A 137 21.30 -5.97 13.63
C SER A 137 21.15 -6.91 12.43
N THR A 138 19.91 -7.32 12.13
CA THR A 138 19.61 -8.22 11.03
C THR A 138 19.62 -7.44 9.72
N LYS A 139 20.57 -7.75 8.83
CA LYS A 139 20.64 -7.13 7.49
C LYS A 139 19.63 -7.79 6.55
N SER A 140 18.36 -7.45 6.69
CA SER A 140 17.34 -7.85 5.73
C SER A 140 17.57 -7.13 4.40
N GLN A 141 17.48 -7.87 3.29
CA GLN A 141 17.54 -7.29 1.95
C GLN A 141 16.36 -6.34 1.68
N PHE A 142 15.30 -6.44 2.49
CA PHE A 142 14.07 -5.65 2.40
C PHE A 142 14.03 -4.44 3.35
N LEU A 143 15.05 -4.21 4.19
CA LEU A 143 15.07 -3.10 5.16
C LEU A 143 14.79 -1.74 4.50
N PHE A 144 15.40 -1.48 3.33
CA PHE A 144 15.19 -0.22 2.61
C PHE A 144 13.77 -0.11 2.03
N LEU A 145 13.20 -1.22 1.56
CA LEU A 145 11.82 -1.25 1.08
C LEU A 145 10.83 -0.97 2.20
N ASP A 146 11.05 -1.56 3.38
CA ASP A 146 10.20 -1.33 4.55
C ASP A 146 10.28 0.11 5.03
N GLY A 147 11.47 0.72 5.00
CA GLY A 147 11.63 2.15 5.28
C GLY A 147 10.84 3.02 4.31
N MET A 148 10.82 2.68 3.02
CA MET A 148 10.02 3.40 2.02
C MET A 148 8.52 3.17 2.16
N LEU A 149 8.08 1.97 2.53
CA LEU A 149 6.70 1.70 2.91
C LEU A 149 6.29 2.54 4.13
N PHE A 150 7.12 2.59 5.16
CA PHE A 150 6.88 3.42 6.35
C PHE A 150 6.69 4.89 5.97
N LEU A 151 7.61 5.43 5.17
CA LEU A 151 7.56 6.82 4.71
C LEU A 151 6.29 7.09 3.89
N TYR A 152 6.00 6.25 2.89
CA TYR A 152 4.84 6.40 2.03
C TYR A 152 3.53 6.39 2.83
N TYR A 153 3.34 5.40 3.71
CA TYR A 153 2.11 5.31 4.50
C TYR A 153 2.00 6.45 5.52
N THR A 154 3.12 6.91 6.09
CA THR A 154 3.15 8.07 6.99
C THR A 154 2.73 9.36 6.28
N VAL A 155 3.20 9.62 5.06
CA VAL A 155 2.73 10.79 4.32
C VAL A 155 1.28 10.60 3.87
N SER A 156 0.92 9.40 3.41
CA SER A 156 -0.44 9.08 2.96
C SER A 156 -1.48 9.29 4.06
N ILE A 157 -1.22 8.88 5.31
CA ILE A 157 -2.20 9.06 6.40
C ILE A 157 -2.52 10.54 6.64
N PHE A 158 -1.55 11.46 6.52
CA PHE A 158 -1.85 12.88 6.64
C PHE A 158 -2.75 13.38 5.51
N ILE A 159 -2.52 12.90 4.28
CA ILE A 159 -3.37 13.24 3.13
C ILE A 159 -4.80 12.72 3.34
N PHE A 160 -4.96 11.47 3.79
CA PHE A 160 -6.27 10.85 4.01
C PHE A 160 -7.01 11.44 5.22
N MET A 161 -6.33 11.75 6.33
CA MET A 161 -6.96 12.41 7.49
C MET A 161 -7.43 13.82 7.14
N LEU A 162 -6.68 14.52 6.29
CA LEU A 162 -7.05 15.85 5.83
C LEU A 162 -7.99 15.81 4.62
N GLN A 163 -8.36 14.63 4.09
CA GLN A 163 -9.09 14.51 2.83
C GLN A 163 -10.40 15.31 2.81
N HIS A 164 -11.21 15.28 3.87
CA HIS A 164 -12.43 16.09 3.97
C HIS A 164 -12.17 17.61 3.97
N GLN A 165 -10.97 18.03 4.38
CA GLN A 165 -10.51 19.41 4.32
C GLN A 165 -9.90 19.74 2.95
N VAL A 166 -9.16 18.80 2.37
CA VAL A 166 -8.53 18.89 1.03
C VAL A 166 -9.61 19.00 -0.06
N LEU A 167 -10.76 18.35 0.11
CA LEU A 167 -11.91 18.53 -0.80
C LEU A 167 -12.48 19.96 -0.80
N ARG A 168 -12.16 20.77 0.21
CA ARG A 168 -12.53 22.19 0.27
C ARG A 168 -11.43 23.11 -0.25
N PHE A 169 -10.27 22.57 -0.62
CA PHE A 169 -9.21 23.36 -1.22
C PHE A 169 -9.56 23.73 -2.66
N ASP A 170 -8.91 24.78 -3.15
CA ASP A 170 -8.99 25.14 -4.55
C ASP A 170 -8.37 24.04 -5.42
N HIS A 171 -8.77 24.03 -6.69
CA HIS A 171 -8.41 23.01 -7.65
C HIS A 171 -6.89 22.79 -7.74
N GLU A 172 -6.08 23.85 -7.68
CA GLU A 172 -4.62 23.71 -7.80
C GLU A 172 -4.01 23.02 -6.58
N SER A 173 -4.38 23.43 -5.37
CA SER A 173 -3.91 22.82 -4.11
C SER A 173 -4.27 21.34 -4.01
N PHE A 174 -5.46 20.95 -4.49
CA PHE A 174 -5.87 19.55 -4.58
C PHE A 174 -4.87 18.74 -5.43
N PHE A 175 -4.60 19.18 -6.66
CA PHE A 175 -3.68 18.47 -7.55
C PHE A 175 -2.23 18.47 -7.06
N ILE A 176 -1.80 19.49 -6.31
CA ILE A 176 -0.46 19.52 -5.69
C ILE A 176 -0.31 18.37 -4.69
N ILE A 177 -1.26 18.22 -3.78
CA ILE A 177 -1.20 17.18 -2.73
C ILE A 177 -1.21 15.78 -3.35
N TRP A 178 -2.09 15.56 -4.34
CA TRP A 178 -2.16 14.28 -5.04
C TRP A 178 -0.93 14.02 -5.92
N ALA A 179 -0.33 15.04 -6.53
CA ALA A 179 0.93 14.89 -7.26
C ALA A 179 2.07 14.46 -6.32
N ILE A 180 2.18 15.06 -5.14
CA ILE A 180 3.17 14.66 -4.13
C ILE A 180 2.99 13.20 -3.72
N ASN A 181 1.75 12.77 -3.49
CA ASN A 181 1.45 11.38 -3.17
C ASN A 181 1.92 10.41 -4.29
N ASN A 182 1.63 10.76 -5.55
CA ASN A 182 2.03 9.93 -6.69
C ASN A 182 3.55 9.92 -6.91
N ILE A 183 4.25 11.02 -6.64
CA ILE A 183 5.73 11.05 -6.66
C ILE A 183 6.28 10.06 -5.62
N LEU A 184 5.72 10.04 -4.41
CA LEU A 184 6.11 9.06 -3.40
C LEU A 184 5.79 7.63 -3.82
N LEU A 185 4.66 7.41 -4.51
CA LEU A 185 4.28 6.11 -5.06
C LEU A 185 5.28 5.63 -6.14
N VAL A 186 5.71 6.53 -7.04
CA VAL A 186 6.78 6.26 -8.03
C VAL A 186 8.06 5.82 -7.32
N ILE A 187 8.50 6.57 -6.30
CA ILE A 187 9.71 6.25 -5.53
C ILE A 187 9.56 4.90 -4.82
N LEU A 188 8.39 4.62 -4.26
CA LEU A 188 8.08 3.35 -3.62
C LEU A 188 8.21 2.18 -4.62
N TYR A 189 7.58 2.27 -5.79
CA TYR A 189 7.66 1.21 -6.80
C TYR A 189 9.05 1.06 -7.40
N LEU A 190 9.80 2.15 -7.58
CA LEU A 190 11.23 2.07 -7.90
C LEU A 190 12.02 1.34 -6.82
N THR A 191 11.65 1.51 -5.55
CA THR A 191 12.28 0.81 -4.43
C THR A 191 11.92 -0.69 -4.43
N PHE A 192 10.67 -1.05 -4.72
CA PHE A 192 10.28 -2.45 -4.95
C PHE A 192 11.12 -3.06 -6.08
N LEU A 193 11.16 -2.39 -7.23
CA LEU A 193 11.93 -2.79 -8.41
C LEU A 193 13.41 -3.00 -8.06
N TYR A 194 14.03 -2.02 -7.40
CA TYR A 194 15.42 -2.08 -6.97
C TYR A 194 15.68 -3.26 -6.04
N THR A 195 14.83 -3.45 -5.01
CA THR A 195 14.95 -4.56 -4.06
C THR A 195 14.86 -5.90 -4.78
N PHE A 196 13.89 -6.07 -5.69
CA PHE A 196 13.71 -7.32 -6.44
C PHE A 196 14.86 -7.59 -7.42
N LEU A 197 15.40 -6.55 -8.06
CA LEU A 197 16.59 -6.66 -8.90
C LEU A 197 17.85 -7.02 -8.10
N LYS A 198 17.94 -6.56 -6.85
CA LYS A 198 19.06 -6.88 -5.96
C LYS A 198 19.01 -8.30 -5.41
N LEU A 199 17.84 -8.96 -5.39
CA LEU A 199 17.73 -10.37 -5.02
C LEU A 199 18.66 -11.20 -5.92
N LYS A 200 19.69 -11.75 -5.29
CA LYS A 200 20.67 -12.67 -5.86
C LYS A 200 20.73 -13.88 -4.93
N LYS A 201 21.08 -15.04 -5.51
CA LYS A 201 21.34 -16.28 -4.77
C LYS A 201 22.14 -16.01 -3.50
#